data_AF-A0A6V7W282-F1
#
_entry.id   AF-A0A6V7W282-F1
#
_cell.length_a   1.000
_cell.length_b   1.000
_cell.length_c   1.000
_cell.angle_alpha   90.00
_cell.angle_beta   90.00
_cell.angle_gamma   90.00
#
_symmetry.space_group_name_H-M   'P 1'
#
loop_
_entity.id
_entity.type
_entity.pdbx_description
1 polymer ?
#
loop_
_entity_poly.entity_id
_entity_poly.type
_entity_poly.pdbx_seq_one_letter_code
_entity_poly.pdbx_strand_id
1 'polypeptide(L)'
;MNNNYYETSILEESLENINKKELLKVNIESYKDKLLSSYWTEINLIGYKIGLLEKQKAEYPKEELKGNIIYIGNKISENNEQNKRHCFNCRNIQNKLWHKYIKENYLCDACDSYKRSKNGKLRPKEMWFKANQKITQDRSCSICDVSDTSQWHRYSKPGHYLCAACYNKQQRMKK
;
A
#
# COMPACT_ATOMS: atom_id res chain seq x y z
N MET A 1 16.56 -61.10 18.74
CA MET A 1 16.54 -59.95 17.82
C MET A 1 15.08 -59.66 17.49
N ASN A 2 14.46 -58.65 18.11
CA ASN A 2 13.19 -58.03 17.67
C ASN A 2 12.72 -57.07 18.77
N ASN A 3 13.27 -55.86 18.85
CA ASN A 3 12.67 -54.82 19.69
C ASN A 3 12.83 -53.37 19.21
N ASN A 4 13.43 -53.10 18.05
CA ASN A 4 13.74 -51.72 17.66
C ASN A 4 12.81 -51.08 16.62
N TYR A 5 11.96 -51.84 15.92
CA TYR A 5 11.23 -51.29 14.77
C TYR A 5 9.97 -50.47 15.17
N TYR A 6 9.32 -50.85 16.27
CA TYR A 6 8.14 -50.13 16.79
C TYR A 6 8.50 -48.86 17.55
N GLU A 7 9.64 -48.85 18.26
CA GLU A 7 10.12 -47.63 18.94
C GLU A 7 10.60 -46.57 17.95
N THR A 8 11.27 -46.97 16.85
CA THR A 8 11.70 -46.03 15.81
C THR A 8 10.52 -45.38 15.10
N SER A 9 9.43 -46.11 14.80
CA SER A 9 8.27 -45.53 14.13
C SER A 9 7.53 -44.51 15.00
N ILE A 10 7.44 -44.74 16.32
CA ILE A 10 6.83 -43.80 17.27
C ILE A 10 7.69 -42.53 17.41
N LEU A 11 9.01 -42.68 17.41
CA LEU A 11 9.94 -41.56 17.45
C LEU A 11 9.90 -40.73 16.16
N GLU A 12 9.82 -41.37 14.99
CA GLU A 12 9.67 -40.71 13.69
C GLU A 12 8.36 -39.92 13.60
N GLU A 13 7.23 -40.52 14.00
CA GLU A 13 5.93 -39.85 14.03
C GLU A 13 5.91 -38.68 15.03
N SER A 14 6.61 -38.82 16.15
CA SER A 14 6.76 -37.74 17.15
C SER A 14 7.61 -36.58 16.61
N LEU A 15 8.72 -36.88 15.93
CA LEU A 15 9.59 -35.89 15.27
C LEU A 15 8.86 -35.14 14.16
N GLU A 16 8.07 -35.84 13.34
CA GLU A 16 7.28 -35.25 12.27
C GLU A 16 6.20 -34.29 12.82
N ASN A 17 5.56 -34.66 13.94
CA ASN A 17 4.63 -33.80 14.65
C ASN A 17 5.28 -32.55 15.27
N ILE A 18 6.51 -32.67 15.80
CA ILE A 18 7.29 -31.53 16.32
C ILE A 18 7.66 -30.57 15.19
N ASN A 19 8.18 -31.08 14.07
CA ASN A 19 8.53 -30.26 12.90
C ASN A 19 7.32 -29.52 12.33
N LYS A 20 6.15 -30.18 12.28
CA LYS A 20 4.89 -29.56 11.86
C LYS A 20 4.46 -28.43 12.80
N LYS A 21 4.67 -28.60 14.10
CA LYS A 21 4.39 -27.57 15.12
C LYS A 21 5.32 -26.36 15.00
N GLU A 22 6.59 -26.58 14.71
CA GLU A 22 7.55 -25.49 14.45
C GLU A 22 7.21 -24.72 13.17
N LEU A 23 6.90 -25.43 12.08
CA LEU A 23 6.46 -24.80 10.83
C LEU A 23 5.20 -23.95 11.03
N LEU A 24 4.25 -24.44 11.84
CA LEU A 24 3.04 -23.71 12.19
C LEU A 24 3.36 -22.42 12.96
N LYS A 25 4.31 -22.47 13.92
CA LYS A 25 4.77 -21.28 14.66
C LYS A 25 5.40 -20.24 13.74
N VAL A 26 6.30 -20.66 12.85
CA VAL A 26 6.93 -19.74 11.88
C VAL A 26 5.88 -19.08 10.98
N ASN A 27 4.89 -19.83 10.52
CA ASN A 27 3.80 -19.29 9.72
C ASN A 27 2.94 -18.30 10.50
N ILE A 28 2.62 -18.59 11.77
CA ILE A 28 1.89 -17.69 12.66
C ILE A 28 2.67 -16.38 12.85
N GLU A 29 3.99 -16.45 13.09
CA GLU A 29 4.81 -15.26 13.29
C GLU A 29 4.90 -14.41 12.02
N SER A 30 5.10 -15.03 10.86
CA SER A 30 5.02 -14.35 9.56
C SER A 30 3.64 -13.70 9.31
N TYR A 31 2.55 -14.36 9.73
CA TYR A 31 1.21 -13.78 9.64
C TYR A 31 1.03 -12.59 10.59
N LYS A 32 1.56 -12.68 11.82
CA LYS A 32 1.56 -11.56 12.77
C LYS A 32 2.36 -10.38 12.23
N ASP A 33 3.53 -10.59 11.66
CA ASP A 33 4.35 -9.50 11.10
C ASP A 33 3.67 -8.81 9.92
N LYS A 34 3.03 -9.58 9.03
CA LYS A 34 2.19 -9.03 7.95
C LYS A 34 1.00 -8.26 8.48
N LEU A 35 0.35 -8.78 9.52
CA LEU A 35 -0.75 -8.10 10.21
C LEU A 35 -0.24 -6.79 10.81
N LEU A 36 0.79 -6.82 11.65
CA LEU A 36 1.41 -5.65 12.30
C LEU A 36 1.89 -4.61 11.28
N SER A 37 2.46 -5.04 10.15
CA SER A 37 2.84 -4.14 9.05
C SER A 37 1.62 -3.46 8.42
N SER A 38 0.50 -4.16 8.27
CA SER A 38 -0.74 -3.59 7.74
C SER A 38 -1.37 -2.56 8.71
N TYR A 39 -1.16 -2.75 10.02
CA TYR A 39 -1.63 -1.86 11.09
C TYR A 39 -0.55 -0.91 11.60
N TRP A 40 0.61 -0.81 10.94
CA TRP A 40 1.78 -0.09 11.48
C TRP A 40 1.48 1.40 11.70
N THR A 41 0.65 1.98 10.84
CA THR A 41 0.14 3.35 10.98
C THR A 41 -0.72 3.49 12.24
N GLU A 42 -1.62 2.54 12.52
CA GLU A 42 -2.46 2.53 13.73
C GLU A 42 -1.65 2.32 15.00
N ILE A 43 -0.62 1.47 14.97
CA ILE A 43 0.30 1.24 16.10
C ILE A 43 1.09 2.51 16.40
N ASN A 44 1.63 3.18 15.38
CA ASN A 44 2.33 4.46 15.54
C ASN A 44 1.41 5.56 16.10
N LEU A 45 0.13 5.56 15.71
CA LEU A 45 -0.88 6.47 16.24
C LEU A 45 -1.27 6.16 17.69
N ILE A 46 -1.31 4.89 18.08
CA ILE A 46 -1.47 4.48 19.48
C ILE A 46 -0.25 4.92 20.29
N GLY A 47 0.97 4.68 19.80
CA GLY A 47 2.20 5.14 20.43
C GLY A 47 2.25 6.66 20.58
N TYR A 48 1.83 7.40 19.55
CA TYR A 48 1.68 8.86 19.61
C TYR A 48 0.64 9.29 20.66
N LYS A 49 -0.51 8.61 20.76
CA LYS A 49 -1.52 8.85 21.80
C LYS A 49 -0.98 8.57 23.21
N ILE A 50 -0.22 7.48 23.40
CA ILE A 50 0.45 7.18 24.68
C ILE A 50 1.43 8.31 25.03
N GLY A 51 2.27 8.72 24.09
CA GLY A 51 3.21 9.83 24.29
C GLY A 51 2.53 11.18 24.58
N LEU A 52 1.35 11.43 24.01
CA LEU A 52 0.53 12.60 24.34
C LEU A 52 -0.10 12.51 25.73
N LEU A 53 -0.59 11.32 26.13
CA LEU A 53 -1.14 11.06 27.47
C LEU A 53 -0.05 11.16 28.55
N GLU A 54 1.18 10.73 28.26
CA GLU A 54 2.35 10.90 29.14
C GLU A 54 2.77 12.37 29.27
N LYS A 55 2.72 13.13 28.17
CA LYS A 55 2.95 14.60 28.17
C LYS A 55 1.82 15.37 28.87
N GLN A 56 0.60 14.83 28.94
CA GLN A 56 -0.56 15.42 29.61
C GLN A 56 -0.51 15.46 31.15
N LYS A 57 0.61 15.08 31.78
CA LYS A 57 0.92 15.62 33.11
C LYS A 57 1.03 17.16 33.11
N ALA A 58 1.15 17.81 31.94
CA ALA A 58 1.04 19.24 31.75
C ALA A 58 -0.23 19.62 30.95
N GLU A 59 -1.23 20.16 31.67
CA GLU A 59 -2.17 21.23 31.27
C GLU A 59 -2.57 21.33 29.78
N TYR A 60 -3.40 20.39 29.30
CA TYR A 60 -4.10 20.50 28.00
C TYR A 60 -5.59 20.20 28.21
N PRO A 61 -6.55 20.99 27.67
CA PRO A 61 -7.98 20.76 27.89
C PRO A 61 -8.41 19.36 27.41
N LYS A 62 -8.91 18.52 28.32
CA LYS A 62 -9.25 17.11 28.07
C LYS A 62 -10.29 16.92 26.96
N GLU A 63 -11.24 17.84 26.87
CA GLU A 63 -12.34 17.82 25.91
C GLU A 63 -11.85 18.03 24.47
N GLU A 64 -10.89 18.92 24.26
CA GLU A 64 -10.30 19.19 22.94
C GLU A 64 -9.43 18.02 22.47
N LEU A 65 -8.65 17.41 23.37
CA LEU A 65 -7.89 16.20 23.06
C LEU A 65 -8.81 15.05 22.63
N LYS A 66 -9.94 14.87 23.34
CA LYS A 66 -10.92 13.83 23.01
C LYS A 66 -11.52 14.03 21.62
N GLY A 67 -11.85 15.27 21.26
CA GLY A 67 -12.33 15.62 19.91
C GLY A 67 -11.31 15.30 18.82
N ASN A 68 -10.05 15.70 19.04
CA ASN A 68 -8.96 15.45 18.09
C ASN A 68 -8.65 13.95 17.92
N ILE A 69 -8.70 13.18 19.00
CA ILE A 69 -8.53 11.72 18.98
C ILE A 69 -9.61 11.05 18.14
N ILE A 70 -10.88 11.48 18.26
CA ILE A 70 -12.00 10.96 17.50
C ILE A 70 -11.85 11.32 16.02
N TYR A 71 -11.54 12.58 15.71
CA TYR A 71 -11.34 13.05 14.34
C TYR A 71 -10.25 12.27 13.61
N ILE A 72 -9.08 12.09 14.25
CA ILE A 72 -7.97 11.33 13.72
C ILE A 72 -8.38 9.85 13.52
N GLY A 73 -9.05 9.25 14.51
CA GLY A 73 -9.60 7.89 14.41
C GLY A 73 -10.52 7.70 13.20
N ASN A 74 -11.43 8.65 12.98
CA ASN A 74 -12.33 8.63 11.83
C ASN A 74 -11.57 8.76 10.50
N LYS A 75 -10.57 9.65 10.42
CA LYS A 75 -9.73 9.80 9.22
C LYS A 75 -8.93 8.55 8.88
N ILE A 76 -8.39 7.86 9.89
CA ILE A 76 -7.68 6.60 9.70
C ILE A 76 -8.64 5.51 9.22
N SER A 77 -9.81 5.40 9.85
CA SER A 77 -10.84 4.42 9.46
C SER A 77 -11.30 4.66 8.02
N GLU A 78 -11.57 5.91 7.63
CA GLU A 78 -11.90 6.30 6.25
C GLU A 78 -10.78 5.90 5.27
N ASN A 79 -9.52 6.13 5.64
CA ASN A 79 -8.38 5.79 4.81
C ASN A 79 -8.17 4.27 4.70
N ASN A 80 -8.36 3.53 5.79
CA ASN A 80 -8.28 2.07 5.80
C ASN A 80 -9.42 1.43 5.01
N GLU A 81 -10.63 1.95 5.09
CA GLU A 81 -11.75 1.55 4.23
C GLU A 81 -11.55 1.95 2.76
N GLN A 82 -10.70 2.94 2.46
CA GLN A 82 -10.24 3.22 1.08
C GLN A 82 -9.14 2.24 0.64
N ASN A 83 -8.22 1.87 1.54
CA ASN A 83 -7.15 0.90 1.27
C ASN A 83 -7.66 -0.54 1.13
N LYS A 84 -8.82 -0.88 1.73
CA LYS A 84 -9.51 -2.16 1.53
C LYS A 84 -10.22 -2.26 0.18
N ARG A 85 -10.39 -1.15 -0.55
CA ARG A 85 -11.03 -1.18 -1.87
C ARG A 85 -10.06 -1.79 -2.86
N HIS A 86 -10.58 -2.67 -3.69
CA HIS A 86 -9.87 -3.19 -4.86
C HIS A 86 -10.64 -2.77 -6.11
N CYS A 87 -9.91 -2.58 -7.21
CA CYS A 87 -10.56 -2.26 -8.47
C CYS A 87 -11.34 -3.47 -8.96
N PHE A 88 -12.65 -3.33 -9.13
CA PHE A 88 -13.53 -4.38 -9.67
C PHE A 88 -13.01 -4.92 -11.01
N ASN A 89 -12.56 -4.02 -11.89
CA ASN A 89 -12.08 -4.43 -13.21
C ASN A 89 -10.67 -5.09 -13.18
N CYS A 90 -9.63 -4.39 -12.72
CA CYS A 90 -8.25 -4.88 -12.82
C CYS A 90 -7.65 -5.44 -11.51
N ARG A 91 -8.44 -5.51 -10.43
CA ARG A 91 -8.04 -5.98 -9.09
C ARG A 91 -6.87 -5.22 -8.45
N ASN A 92 -6.44 -4.10 -9.03
CA ASN A 92 -5.42 -3.26 -8.42
C ASN A 92 -5.92 -2.78 -7.05
N ILE A 93 -5.10 -2.94 -6.01
CA ILE A 93 -5.33 -2.47 -4.63
C ILE A 93 -4.55 -1.18 -4.33
N GLN A 94 -3.50 -0.90 -5.11
CA GLN A 94 -2.66 0.28 -4.95
C GLN A 94 -3.15 1.39 -5.87
N ASN A 95 -4.02 2.25 -5.36
CA ASN A 95 -4.60 3.32 -6.14
C ASN A 95 -4.94 4.53 -5.27
N LYS A 96 -4.55 5.72 -5.70
CA LYS A 96 -4.71 6.97 -4.94
C LYS A 96 -6.14 7.52 -4.97
N LEU A 97 -6.93 7.19 -5.99
CA LEU A 97 -8.27 7.76 -6.20
C LEU A 97 -9.28 6.70 -6.66
N TRP A 98 -10.26 6.41 -5.80
CA TRP A 98 -11.28 5.39 -6.05
C TRP A 98 -12.58 5.97 -6.57
N HIS A 99 -13.13 5.37 -7.64
CA HIS A 99 -14.39 5.79 -8.26
C HIS A 99 -15.48 4.75 -8.00
N LYS A 100 -16.68 5.17 -7.59
CA LYS A 100 -17.83 4.26 -7.42
C LYS A 100 -18.30 3.74 -8.79
N TYR A 101 -18.63 2.45 -8.88
CA TYR A 101 -19.08 1.85 -10.15
C TYR A 101 -20.47 1.23 -10.08
N ILE A 102 -20.60 0.08 -9.40
CA ILE A 102 -21.88 -0.59 -9.10
C ILE A 102 -21.97 -0.81 -7.58
N LYS A 103 -23.07 -1.35 -7.06
CA LYS A 103 -23.25 -1.55 -5.60
C LYS A 103 -22.00 -2.20 -4.99
N GLU A 104 -21.42 -1.51 -4.01
CA GLU A 104 -20.20 -1.90 -3.25
C GLU A 104 -18.92 -2.13 -4.08
N ASN A 105 -18.93 -1.79 -5.37
CA ASN A 105 -17.79 -2.00 -6.26
C ASN A 105 -17.15 -0.67 -6.70
N TYR A 106 -15.82 -0.68 -6.74
CA TYR A 106 -15.01 0.50 -7.05
C TYR A 106 -14.11 0.26 -8.27
N LEU A 107 -13.80 1.32 -9.01
CA LEU A 107 -12.80 1.31 -10.07
C LEU A 107 -11.59 2.15 -9.65
N CYS A 108 -10.41 1.73 -10.07
CA CYS A 108 -9.22 2.57 -10.00
C CYS A 108 -9.29 3.69 -11.05
N ASP A 109 -8.46 4.72 -10.88
CA ASP A 109 -8.48 5.90 -11.74
C ASP A 109 -8.27 5.59 -13.23
N ALA A 110 -7.36 4.66 -13.53
CA ALA A 110 -7.10 4.22 -14.88
C ALA A 110 -8.28 3.47 -15.52
N CYS A 111 -9.01 2.66 -14.74
CA CYS A 111 -10.16 1.90 -15.25
C CYS A 111 -11.38 2.78 -15.44
N ASP A 112 -11.62 3.71 -14.52
CA ASP A 112 -12.74 4.64 -14.63
C ASP A 112 -12.54 5.65 -15.77
N SER A 113 -11.33 6.21 -15.92
CA SER A 113 -10.99 7.08 -17.05
C SER A 113 -11.14 6.37 -18.39
N TYR A 114 -10.71 5.09 -18.48
CA TYR A 114 -10.94 4.29 -19.68
C TYR A 114 -12.44 4.14 -19.97
N LYS A 115 -13.23 3.75 -18.97
CA LYS A 115 -14.68 3.60 -19.07
C LYS A 115 -15.35 4.87 -19.59
N ARG A 116 -15.00 6.04 -19.04
CA ARG A 116 -15.50 7.35 -19.50
C ARG A 116 -15.15 7.59 -20.98
N SER A 117 -13.89 7.36 -21.35
CA SER A 117 -13.41 7.62 -22.71
C SER A 117 -13.88 6.62 -23.76
N LYS A 118 -14.38 5.44 -23.36
CA LYS A 118 -14.76 4.33 -24.24
C LYS A 118 -16.24 3.96 -24.11
N ASN A 119 -17.09 4.96 -23.89
CA ASN A 119 -18.56 4.82 -23.88
C ASN A 119 -19.04 3.70 -22.93
N GLY A 120 -18.50 3.68 -21.72
CA GLY A 120 -18.91 2.71 -20.70
C GLY A 120 -18.19 1.35 -20.76
N LYS A 121 -17.35 1.09 -21.76
CA LYS A 121 -16.62 -0.18 -21.87
C LYS A 121 -15.53 -0.31 -20.81
N LEU A 122 -15.40 -1.49 -20.20
CA LEU A 122 -14.35 -1.79 -19.24
C LEU A 122 -12.96 -1.88 -19.90
N ARG A 123 -11.91 -1.52 -19.14
CA ARG A 123 -10.52 -1.55 -19.61
C ARG A 123 -10.08 -3.00 -19.90
N PRO A 124 -9.61 -3.31 -21.12
CA PRO A 124 -9.15 -4.64 -21.52
C PRO A 124 -8.00 -5.16 -20.65
N LYS A 125 -7.91 -6.50 -20.49
CA LYS A 125 -6.93 -7.16 -19.61
C LYS A 125 -5.49 -6.92 -20.03
N GLU A 126 -5.26 -6.85 -21.33
CA GLU A 126 -3.96 -6.63 -21.97
C GLU A 126 -3.37 -5.27 -21.60
N MET A 127 -4.22 -4.34 -21.17
CA MET A 127 -3.82 -3.01 -20.76
C MET A 127 -3.55 -2.90 -19.27
N TRP A 128 -3.99 -3.85 -18.43
CA TRP A 128 -3.90 -3.75 -16.97
C TRP A 128 -2.45 -3.63 -16.47
N PHE A 129 -1.55 -4.45 -17.01
CA PHE A 129 -0.16 -4.58 -16.55
C PHE A 129 0.83 -3.64 -17.25
N LYS A 130 0.46 -3.02 -18.38
CA LYS A 130 1.34 -2.07 -19.10
C LYS A 130 1.64 -0.79 -18.32
N ALA A 131 0.89 -0.52 -17.25
CA ALA A 131 1.15 0.63 -16.37
C ALA A 131 2.33 0.38 -15.41
N ASN A 132 2.57 -0.86 -14.97
CA ASN A 132 3.62 -1.18 -13.99
C ASN A 132 4.95 -1.61 -14.62
N GLN A 133 4.96 -2.09 -15.87
CA GLN A 133 6.20 -2.52 -16.54
C GLN A 133 7.06 -1.38 -17.14
N LYS A 134 6.62 -0.11 -17.09
CA LYS A 134 7.30 1.01 -17.77
C LYS A 134 7.88 2.09 -16.85
N ILE A 135 7.88 1.88 -15.53
CA ILE A 135 8.29 2.91 -14.56
C ILE A 135 9.74 2.75 -14.08
N THR A 136 10.40 1.61 -14.34
CA THR A 136 11.83 1.41 -14.05
C THR A 136 12.67 1.41 -15.32
N GLN A 137 12.39 2.31 -16.26
CA GLN A 137 13.41 2.71 -17.23
C GLN A 137 14.16 3.88 -16.61
N ASP A 138 15.50 3.84 -16.62
CA ASP A 138 16.41 4.90 -16.17
C ASP A 138 16.04 6.26 -16.76
N ARG A 139 15.09 6.94 -16.12
CA ARG A 139 14.72 8.31 -16.48
C ARG A 139 15.51 9.21 -15.54
N SER A 140 16.31 10.09 -16.13
CA SER A 140 16.94 11.21 -15.46
C SER A 140 16.41 12.51 -16.06
N CYS A 141 16.31 13.55 -15.23
CA CYS A 141 15.90 14.87 -15.70
C CYS A 141 16.99 15.47 -16.59
N SER A 142 16.68 15.81 -17.84
CA SER A 142 17.64 16.39 -18.79
C SER A 142 18.19 17.78 -18.42
N ILE A 143 17.80 18.35 -17.27
CA ILE A 143 18.27 19.66 -16.76
C ILE A 143 19.04 19.54 -15.45
N CYS A 144 18.62 18.63 -14.56
CA CYS A 144 19.19 18.53 -13.21
C CYS A 144 19.55 17.11 -12.81
N ASP A 145 19.52 16.16 -13.75
CA ASP A 145 19.91 14.75 -13.66
C ASP A 145 19.29 13.92 -12.53
N VAL A 146 18.33 14.48 -11.80
CA VAL A 146 17.60 13.75 -10.76
C VAL A 146 16.88 12.55 -11.37
N SER A 147 17.01 11.40 -10.72
CA SER A 147 16.37 10.13 -11.11
C SER A 147 15.08 9.85 -10.33
N ASP A 148 14.78 10.66 -9.31
CA ASP A 148 13.54 10.60 -8.53
C ASP A 148 12.75 11.91 -8.65
N THR A 149 11.45 11.78 -8.92
CA THR A 149 10.51 12.91 -9.05
C THR A 149 9.09 12.40 -8.91
N SER A 150 8.21 13.23 -8.36
CA SER A 150 6.78 12.90 -8.20
C SER A 150 6.07 12.66 -9.54
N GLN A 151 6.52 13.32 -10.61
CA GLN A 151 6.00 13.17 -11.97
C GLN A 151 7.10 13.47 -13.01
N TRP A 152 7.08 12.71 -14.10
CA TRP A 152 7.95 12.90 -15.28
C TRP A 152 7.20 13.60 -16.41
N HIS A 153 7.81 14.64 -16.98
CA HIS A 153 7.28 15.39 -18.12
C HIS A 153 8.15 15.14 -19.35
N ARG A 154 7.54 15.02 -20.55
CA ARG A 154 8.29 14.90 -21.80
C ARG A 154 8.90 16.24 -22.19
N TYR A 155 10.12 16.23 -22.73
CA TYR A 155 10.83 17.45 -23.10
C TYR A 155 11.47 17.36 -24.48
N SER A 156 11.08 18.27 -25.38
CA SER A 156 11.68 18.52 -26.69
C SER A 156 11.75 17.31 -27.66
N LYS A 157 12.49 16.25 -27.33
CA LYS A 157 12.73 15.07 -28.17
C LYS A 157 12.28 13.77 -27.48
N PRO A 158 11.97 12.70 -28.23
CA PRO A 158 11.72 11.38 -27.66
C PRO A 158 12.88 10.93 -26.76
N GLY A 159 12.57 10.41 -25.57
CA GLY A 159 13.58 9.95 -24.61
C GLY A 159 14.11 11.03 -23.65
N HIS A 160 13.83 12.31 -23.89
CA HIS A 160 14.19 13.38 -22.97
C HIS A 160 13.03 13.70 -22.02
N TYR A 161 13.35 13.79 -20.73
CA TYR A 161 12.36 13.99 -19.68
C TYR A 161 12.80 15.09 -18.72
N LEU A 162 11.84 15.81 -18.14
CA LEU A 162 12.06 16.74 -17.04
C LEU A 162 11.35 16.24 -15.79
N CYS A 163 11.98 16.46 -14.63
CA CYS A 163 11.30 16.35 -13.35
C CYS A 163 10.22 17.43 -13.21
N ALA A 164 9.29 17.24 -12.28
CA ALA A 164 8.19 18.17 -12.04
C ALA A 164 8.68 19.59 -11.71
N ALA A 165 9.77 19.72 -10.96
CA ALA A 165 10.36 21.02 -10.61
C ALA A 165 10.89 21.78 -11.84
N CYS A 166 11.68 21.10 -12.69
CA CYS A 166 12.24 21.72 -13.90
C CYS A 166 11.15 22.07 -14.92
N TYR A 167 10.14 21.22 -15.07
CA TYR A 167 8.99 21.51 -15.93
C TYR A 167 8.25 22.77 -15.46
N ASN A 168 7.91 22.87 -14.18
CA ASN A 168 7.20 24.03 -13.63
C ASN A 168 8.02 25.32 -13.76
N LYS A 169 9.35 25.26 -13.55
CA LYS A 169 10.24 26.40 -13.77
C LYS A 169 10.19 26.88 -15.23
N GLN A 170 10.24 25.97 -16.20
CA GLN A 170 10.11 26.32 -17.62
C GLN A 170 8.75 26.91 -17.96
N GLN A 171 7.65 26.38 -17.41
CA GLN A 171 6.32 26.91 -17.67
C GLN A 171 6.14 28.34 -17.14
N ARG A 172 6.80 28.68 -16.04
CA ARG A 172 6.81 30.05 -15.50
C ARG A 172 7.61 31.03 -16.36
N MET A 173 8.68 30.57 -17.02
CA MET A 173 9.49 31.40 -17.93
C MET A 173 8.84 31.62 -19.31
N LYS A 174 7.79 30.86 -19.64
CA LYS A 174 7.03 30.99 -20.89
C LYS A 174 5.77 31.87 -20.75
N LYS A 175 5.47 32.34 -19.53
CA LYS A 175 4.43 33.33 -19.24
C LYS A 175 5.08 34.70 -19.14
#